data_AF-A0A3D2DJC8-F1
#
_entry.id   AF-A0A3D2DJC8-F1
#
_cell.length_a   1.000
_cell.length_b   1.000
_cell.length_c   1.000
_cell.angle_alpha   90.00
_cell.angle_beta   90.00
_cell.angle_gamma   90.00
#
_symmetry.space_group_name_H-M   'P 1'
#
loop_
_entity.id
_entity.type
_entity.pdbx_description
1 polymer ?
#
loop_
_entity_poly.entity_id
_entity_poly.type
_entity_poly.pdbx_seq_one_letter_code
_entity_poly.pdbx_strand_id
1 'polypeptide(L)'
;QIEVTFDIDANGIVNVSAKDLGTGKEQHITITAGSNMSDEDIDKAVKEAAEFEAQDKKRKEAIEVRNEADSMVFQTQKALDEAGDKLDANDKANVEADLNALKSLVESTDAENMTDAQVDEIKAAKEKLMTSAQNLFAKMYEANQAAGGAAGAGPDMGAGAGSDAGAQGGSTPYGDDVVDGDYKEV
;
A
#
# COMPACT_ATOMS: atom_id res chain seq x y z
N GLN A 1 -11.97 -64.65 -4.51
CA GLN A 1 -13.03 -63.76 -5.05
C GLN A 1 -12.44 -62.37 -4.99
N ILE A 2 -12.44 -61.60 -6.08
CA ILE A 2 -11.78 -60.29 -6.10
C ILE A 2 -12.84 -59.21 -5.95
N GLU A 3 -12.65 -58.33 -4.97
CA GLU A 3 -13.43 -57.12 -4.76
C GLU A 3 -12.64 -55.94 -5.34
N VAL A 4 -13.29 -55.10 -6.15
CA VAL A 4 -12.68 -53.90 -6.75
C VAL A 4 -13.49 -52.69 -6.31
N THR A 5 -12.80 -51.72 -5.72
CA THR A 5 -13.38 -50.47 -5.23
C THR A 5 -12.82 -49.32 -6.02
N PHE A 6 -13.71 -48.45 -6.51
CA PHE A 6 -13.38 -47.20 -7.18
C PHE A 6 -13.72 -46.07 -6.23
N ASP A 7 -12.71 -45.32 -5.83
CA ASP A 7 -12.85 -44.12 -5.02
C ASP A 7 -12.50 -42.90 -5.90
N ILE A 8 -13.38 -41.91 -5.90
CA ILE A 8 -13.21 -40.66 -6.66
C ILE A 8 -13.14 -39.55 -5.62
N ASP A 9 -12.01 -38.86 -5.57
CA ASP A 9 -11.85 -37.72 -4.66
C ASP A 9 -12.48 -36.44 -5.23
N ALA A 10 -12.55 -35.39 -4.39
CA ALA A 10 -13.08 -34.09 -4.80
C ALA A 10 -12.23 -33.39 -5.90
N ASN A 11 -11.00 -33.86 -6.12
CA ASN A 11 -10.09 -33.36 -7.15
C ASN A 11 -10.22 -34.14 -8.48
N GLY A 12 -11.06 -35.18 -8.53
CA GLY A 12 -11.23 -36.03 -9.71
C GLY A 12 -10.13 -37.08 -9.91
N ILE A 13 -9.30 -37.34 -8.89
CA ILE A 13 -8.33 -38.43 -8.88
C ILE A 13 -9.08 -39.74 -8.58
N VAL A 14 -8.89 -40.74 -9.45
CA VAL A 14 -9.55 -42.04 -9.32
C VAL A 14 -8.58 -43.01 -8.65
N ASN A 15 -8.90 -43.44 -7.44
CA ASN A 15 -8.17 -44.47 -6.71
C ASN A 15 -8.86 -45.81 -6.94
N VAL A 16 -8.17 -46.75 -7.60
CA VAL A 16 -8.66 -48.11 -7.83
C VAL A 16 -7.95 -49.04 -6.86
N SER A 17 -8.70 -49.68 -5.97
CA SER A 17 -8.16 -50.73 -5.09
C SER A 17 -8.81 -52.08 -5.42
N ALA A 18 -7.99 -53.14 -5.48
CA ALA A 18 -8.44 -54.49 -5.73
C ALA A 18 -7.94 -55.42 -4.61
N LYS A 19 -8.87 -56.15 -3.98
CA LYS A 19 -8.60 -57.07 -2.88
C LYS A 19 -9.08 -58.48 -3.22
N ASP A 20 -8.20 -59.47 -3.12
CA ASP A 20 -8.61 -60.87 -3.20
C ASP A 20 -9.05 -61.38 -1.83
N LEU A 21 -10.35 -61.62 -1.68
CA LEU A 21 -11.00 -62.10 -0.46
C LEU A 21 -10.54 -63.50 -0.02
N GLY A 22 -9.89 -64.28 -0.90
CA GLY A 22 -9.37 -65.60 -0.56
C GLY A 22 -7.96 -65.58 0.02
N THR A 23 -7.12 -64.63 -0.40
CA THR A 23 -5.71 -64.55 0.01
C THR A 23 -5.39 -63.34 0.86
N GLY A 24 -6.31 -62.38 0.98
CA GLY A 24 -6.13 -61.11 1.70
C GLY A 24 -5.15 -60.15 1.03
N LYS A 25 -4.65 -60.48 -0.16
CA LYS A 25 -3.70 -59.65 -0.89
C LYS A 25 -4.43 -58.49 -1.56
N GLU A 26 -3.86 -57.30 -1.44
CA GLU A 26 -4.39 -56.05 -1.96
C GLU A 26 -3.41 -55.44 -2.96
N GLN A 27 -3.93 -54.84 -4.02
CA GLN A 27 -3.20 -54.04 -5.00
C GLN A 27 -3.99 -52.74 -5.22
N HIS A 28 -3.29 -51.61 -5.26
CA HIS A 28 -3.92 -50.31 -5.53
C HIS A 28 -3.21 -49.61 -6.68
N ILE A 29 -3.98 -48.88 -7.49
CA ILE A 29 -3.52 -48.04 -8.60
C ILE A 29 -4.23 -46.71 -8.47
N THR A 30 -3.47 -45.62 -8.36
CA THR A 30 -4.00 -44.26 -8.42
C THR A 30 -3.90 -43.77 -9.86
N ILE A 31 -5.05 -43.49 -10.47
CA ILE A 31 -5.14 -42.86 -11.79
C ILE A 31 -5.36 -41.37 -11.53
N THR A 32 -4.27 -40.62 -11.54
CA THR A 32 -4.35 -39.15 -11.61
C THR A 32 -4.74 -38.76 -13.02
N ALA A 33 -5.70 -37.85 -13.16
CA ALA A 33 -5.82 -37.08 -14.39
C ALA A 33 -4.52 -36.26 -14.49
N GLY A 34 -3.58 -36.71 -15.32
CA GLY A 34 -2.28 -36.06 -15.45
C GLY A 34 -2.49 -34.56 -15.64
N SER A 35 -1.89 -33.75 -14.77
CA SER A 35 -1.79 -32.32 -15.03
C SER A 35 -1.16 -32.14 -16.41
N ASN A 36 -1.68 -31.21 -17.21
CA ASN A 36 -1.09 -30.87 -18.51
C ASN A 36 0.31 -30.20 -18.37
N MET A 37 0.80 -30.04 -17.14
CA MET A 37 2.10 -29.52 -16.78
C MET A 37 2.82 -30.58 -15.94
N SER A 38 4.09 -30.81 -16.26
CA SER A 38 4.96 -31.61 -15.39
C SER A 38 5.23 -30.88 -14.08
N ASP A 39 5.67 -31.59 -13.04
CA ASP A 39 6.07 -30.96 -11.77
C ASP A 39 7.17 -29.90 -11.99
N GLU A 40 8.05 -30.12 -12.98
CA GLU A 40 9.10 -29.18 -13.38
C GLU A 40 8.52 -27.89 -14.00
N ASP A 41 7.47 -28.01 -14.81
CA ASP A 41 6.78 -26.86 -15.40
C ASP A 41 6.00 -26.07 -14.34
N ILE A 42 5.44 -26.76 -13.34
CA ILE A 42 4.76 -26.14 -12.19
C ILE A 42 5.76 -25.33 -11.37
N ASP A 43 6.90 -25.92 -11.01
CA ASP A 43 7.95 -25.23 -10.24
C ASP A 43 8.48 -23.99 -10.98
N LYS A 44 8.67 -24.12 -12.30
CA LYS A 44 9.07 -23.00 -13.16
C LYS A 44 8.01 -21.89 -13.16
N ALA A 45 6.74 -22.24 -13.32
CA ALA A 45 5.64 -21.27 -13.32
C ALA A 45 5.50 -20.57 -11.97
N VAL A 46 5.68 -21.28 -10.85
CA VAL A 46 5.67 -20.69 -9.51
C VAL A 46 6.81 -19.69 -9.34
N LYS A 47 8.01 -20.02 -9.81
CA LYS A 47 9.15 -19.11 -9.75
C LYS A 47 8.95 -17.87 -10.60
N GLU A 48 8.48 -18.04 -11.84
CA GLU A 48 8.17 -16.92 -12.74
C GLU A 48 7.10 -16.01 -12.11
N ALA A 49 6.04 -16.59 -11.54
CA ALA A 49 5.00 -15.83 -10.85
C ALA A 49 5.56 -14.99 -9.68
N ALA A 50 6.46 -15.56 -8.87
CA ALA A 50 7.10 -14.84 -7.77
C ALA A 50 8.01 -13.70 -8.26
N GLU A 51 8.70 -13.89 -9.39
CA GLU A 51 9.52 -12.84 -10.00
C GLU A 51 8.66 -11.69 -10.54
N PHE A 52 7.53 -12.00 -11.20
CA PHE A 52 6.58 -10.98 -11.66
C PHE A 52 5.88 -10.25 -10.51
N GLU A 53 5.49 -10.96 -9.44
CA GLU A 53 4.93 -10.34 -8.24
C GLU A 53 5.90 -9.31 -7.64
N ALA A 54 7.19 -9.66 -7.56
CA ALA A 54 8.22 -8.76 -7.07
C ALA A 54 8.40 -7.52 -7.98
N GLN A 55 8.34 -7.70 -9.30
CA GLN A 55 8.40 -6.60 -10.27
C GLN A 55 7.18 -5.67 -10.17
N ASP A 56 5.98 -6.25 -10.07
CA ASP A 56 4.73 -5.50 -9.94
C ASP A 56 4.70 -4.70 -8.65
N LYS A 57 5.16 -5.30 -7.54
CA LYS A 57 5.30 -4.61 -6.26
C LYS A 57 6.26 -3.42 -6.35
N LYS A 58 7.44 -3.60 -6.95
CA LYS A 58 8.39 -2.51 -7.18
C LYS A 58 7.80 -1.39 -8.03
N ARG A 59 7.10 -1.74 -9.11
CA ARG A 59 6.44 -0.75 -9.98
C ARG A 59 5.38 0.03 -9.23
N LYS A 60 4.58 -0.65 -8.39
CA LYS A 60 3.60 0.00 -7.53
C LYS A 60 4.25 0.97 -6.55
N GLU A 61 5.32 0.55 -5.86
CA GLU A 61 6.07 1.40 -4.93
C GLU A 61 6.65 2.64 -5.63
N ALA A 62 7.16 2.49 -6.86
CA ALA A 62 7.67 3.61 -7.65
C ALA A 62 6.58 4.65 -7.96
N ILE A 63 5.39 4.19 -8.36
CA ILE A 63 4.24 5.05 -8.65
C ILE A 63 3.76 5.76 -7.38
N GLU A 64 3.69 5.05 -6.25
CA GLU A 64 3.32 5.62 -4.96
C GLU A 64 4.29 6.72 -4.53
N VAL A 65 5.60 6.45 -4.60
CA VAL A 65 6.66 7.44 -4.31
C VAL A 65 6.53 8.69 -5.18
N ARG A 66 6.26 8.52 -6.48
CA ARG A 66 6.06 9.65 -7.40
C ARG A 66 4.83 10.48 -7.02
N ASN A 67 3.71 9.83 -6.73
CA ASN A 67 2.48 10.52 -6.37
C ASN A 67 2.60 11.24 -5.02
N GLU A 68 3.28 10.64 -4.05
CA GLU A 68 3.62 11.30 -2.78
C GLU A 68 4.51 12.52 -2.99
N ALA A 69 5.52 12.41 -3.87
CA ALA A 69 6.40 13.52 -4.21
C ALA A 69 5.63 14.67 -4.89
N ASP A 70 4.75 14.37 -5.84
CA ASP A 70 3.92 15.36 -6.53
C ASP A 70 2.96 16.06 -5.55
N SER A 71 2.30 15.28 -4.68
CA SER A 71 1.45 15.84 -3.61
C SER A 71 2.25 16.74 -2.67
N MET A 72 3.49 16.36 -2.32
CA MET A 72 4.35 17.17 -1.47
C MET A 72 4.75 18.47 -2.18
N VAL A 73 5.17 18.42 -3.45
CA VAL A 73 5.47 19.62 -4.25
C VAL A 73 4.30 20.59 -4.24
N PHE A 74 3.08 20.09 -4.50
CA PHE A 74 1.88 20.93 -4.50
C PHE A 74 1.60 21.56 -3.13
N GLN A 75 1.66 20.76 -2.06
CA GLN A 75 1.41 21.25 -0.70
C GLN A 75 2.46 22.26 -0.25
N THR A 76 3.74 22.01 -0.52
CA THR A 76 4.83 22.92 -0.15
C THR A 76 4.77 24.20 -0.97
N GLN A 77 4.45 24.13 -2.27
CA GLN A 77 4.28 25.33 -3.10
C GLN A 77 3.17 26.21 -2.54
N LYS A 78 2.01 25.60 -2.24
CA LYS A 78 0.88 26.31 -1.65
C LYS A 78 1.25 26.95 -0.31
N ALA A 79 1.96 26.22 0.55
CA ALA A 79 2.40 26.72 1.85
C ALA A 79 3.37 27.90 1.71
N LEU A 80 4.29 27.87 0.73
CA LEU A 80 5.20 28.97 0.44
C LEU A 80 4.45 30.21 -0.08
N ASP A 81 3.45 30.01 -0.93
CA ASP A 81 2.60 31.08 -1.46
C ASP A 81 1.76 31.73 -0.34
N GLU A 82 1.18 30.93 0.57
CA GLU A 82 0.41 31.40 1.72
C GLU A 82 1.29 32.09 2.79
N ALA A 83 2.50 31.61 2.98
CA ALA A 83 3.46 32.19 3.92
C ALA A 83 4.01 33.54 3.41
N GLY A 84 4.04 33.75 2.09
CA GLY A 84 4.32 35.05 1.46
C GLY A 84 5.64 35.66 1.93
N ASP A 85 5.55 36.83 2.58
CA ASP A 85 6.68 37.62 3.10
C ASP A 85 6.99 37.34 4.59
N LYS A 86 6.33 36.38 5.22
CA LYS A 86 6.57 36.02 6.63
C LYS A 86 7.81 35.15 6.81
N LEU A 87 8.45 34.74 5.71
CA LEU A 87 9.59 33.86 5.67
C LEU A 87 10.86 34.65 5.33
N ASP A 88 11.99 34.24 5.89
CA ASP A 88 13.29 34.79 5.51
C ASP A 88 13.57 34.51 4.02
N ALA A 89 14.08 35.51 3.31
CA ALA A 89 14.28 35.43 1.87
C ALA A 89 15.32 34.36 1.46
N ASN A 90 16.36 34.12 2.27
CA ASN A 90 17.34 33.07 1.97
C ASN A 90 16.75 31.69 2.22
N ASP A 91 16.03 31.51 3.33
CA ASP A 91 15.41 30.21 3.64
C ASP A 91 14.29 29.88 2.66
N LYS A 92 13.48 30.87 2.25
CA LYS A 92 12.47 30.71 1.18
C LYS A 92 13.11 30.29 -0.14
N ALA A 93 14.19 30.95 -0.56
CA ALA A 93 14.89 30.61 -1.79
C ALA A 93 15.47 29.19 -1.76
N ASN A 94 15.96 28.73 -0.60
CA ASN A 94 16.45 27.36 -0.45
C ASN A 94 15.33 26.32 -0.61
N VAL A 95 14.18 26.54 0.04
CA VAL A 95 13.02 25.62 -0.09
C VAL A 95 12.46 25.65 -1.52
N GLU A 96 12.38 26.82 -2.16
CA GLU A 96 11.96 26.95 -3.57
C GLU A 96 12.92 26.22 -4.53
N ALA A 97 14.23 26.27 -4.29
CA ALA A 97 15.20 25.54 -5.08
C ALA A 97 15.02 24.02 -4.95
N ASP A 98 14.83 23.52 -3.73
CA ASP A 98 14.59 22.10 -3.47
C ASP A 98 13.23 21.63 -4.01
N LEU A 99 12.20 22.48 -3.94
CA LEU A 99 10.89 22.22 -4.53
C LEU A 99 10.97 22.10 -6.05
N ASN A 100 11.64 23.05 -6.71
CA ASN A 100 11.81 23.02 -8.17
C ASN A 100 12.64 21.83 -8.63
N ALA A 101 13.63 21.41 -7.83
CA ALA A 101 14.42 20.22 -8.10
C ALA A 101 13.53 18.96 -8.03
N LEU A 102 12.74 18.79 -6.96
CA LEU A 102 11.82 17.66 -6.83
C LEU A 102 10.76 17.64 -7.94
N LYS A 103 10.18 18.80 -8.26
CA LYS A 103 9.21 18.95 -9.34
C LYS A 103 9.78 18.55 -10.70
N SER A 104 10.97 19.03 -11.04
CA SER A 104 11.62 18.69 -12.32
C SER A 104 11.92 17.19 -12.40
N LEU A 105 12.29 16.58 -11.28
CA LEU A 105 12.55 15.14 -11.20
C LEU A 105 11.27 14.32 -11.40
N VAL A 106 10.15 14.73 -10.79
CA VAL A 106 8.83 14.11 -10.98
C VAL A 106 8.31 14.29 -12.40
N GLU A 107 8.51 15.46 -13.02
CA GLU A 107 8.07 15.74 -14.40
C GLU A 107 8.91 15.00 -15.45
N SER A 108 10.19 14.77 -15.17
CA SER A 108 11.11 14.06 -16.07
C SER A 108 11.05 12.53 -15.91
N THR A 109 10.29 12.02 -14.94
CA THR A 109 10.14 10.59 -14.67
C THR A 109 8.79 10.06 -15.15
N ASP A 110 8.83 8.96 -15.91
CA ASP A 110 7.63 8.26 -16.37
C ASP A 110 7.20 7.24 -15.31
N ALA A 111 5.99 7.37 -14.77
CA ALA A 111 5.43 6.45 -13.78
C ALA A 111 5.41 4.99 -14.25
N GLU A 112 5.32 4.76 -15.56
CA GLU A 112 5.27 3.41 -16.10
C GLU A 112 6.66 2.78 -16.24
N ASN A 113 7.72 3.59 -16.34
CA ASN A 113 9.08 3.15 -16.68
C ASN A 113 10.16 3.77 -15.77
N MET A 114 9.86 3.92 -14.48
CA MET A 114 10.83 4.42 -13.50
C MET A 114 11.89 3.37 -13.19
N THR A 115 13.14 3.78 -13.24
CA THR A 115 14.29 2.99 -12.78
C THR A 115 14.43 3.07 -11.26
N ASP A 116 15.01 2.03 -10.63
CA ASP A 116 15.29 2.03 -9.19
C ASP A 116 16.12 3.27 -8.77
N ALA A 117 17.04 3.72 -9.63
CA ALA A 117 17.81 4.95 -9.41
C ALA A 117 16.94 6.22 -9.36
N GLN A 118 15.96 6.36 -10.25
CA GLN A 118 15.04 7.50 -10.26
C GLN A 118 14.11 7.49 -9.04
N VAL A 119 13.68 6.31 -8.59
CA VAL A 119 12.92 6.17 -7.33
C VAL A 119 13.74 6.69 -6.15
N ASP A 120 15.01 6.30 -6.07
CA ASP A 120 15.91 6.72 -5.01
C ASP A 120 16.23 8.22 -5.07
N GLU A 121 16.41 8.78 -6.27
CA GLU A 121 16.59 10.22 -6.46
C GLU A 121 15.35 11.02 -6.00
N ILE A 122 14.13 10.55 -6.32
CA ILE A 122 12.89 11.18 -5.85
C ILE A 122 12.78 11.12 -4.33
N LYS A 123 13.10 9.97 -3.72
CA LYS A 123 13.11 9.83 -2.25
C LYS A 123 14.10 10.80 -1.61
N ALA A 124 15.33 10.87 -2.13
CA ALA A 124 16.35 11.77 -1.61
C ALA A 124 15.95 13.25 -1.76
N ALA A 125 15.39 13.63 -2.91
CA ALA A 125 14.90 14.99 -3.14
C ALA A 125 13.70 15.33 -2.23
N LYS A 126 12.79 14.38 -2.00
CA LYS A 126 11.67 14.50 -1.04
C LYS A 126 12.17 14.71 0.39
N GLU A 127 13.14 13.91 0.84
CA GLU A 127 13.74 14.06 2.18
C GLU A 127 14.45 15.41 2.35
N LYS A 128 15.16 15.86 1.29
CA LYS A 128 15.82 17.16 1.27
C LYS A 128 14.81 18.30 1.38
N LEU A 129 13.74 18.27 0.60
CA LEU A 129 12.66 19.24 0.68
C LEU A 129 12.03 19.25 2.07
N MET A 130 11.75 18.08 2.65
CA MET A 130 11.20 17.95 4.00
C MET A 130 12.13 18.57 5.05
N THR A 131 13.43 18.33 4.95
CA THR A 131 14.44 18.89 5.85
C THR A 131 14.51 20.42 5.71
N SER A 132 14.52 20.93 4.48
CA SER A 132 14.55 22.38 4.22
C SER A 132 13.29 23.08 4.77
N ALA A 133 12.11 22.47 4.58
CA ALA A 133 10.85 22.97 5.10
C ALA A 133 10.81 22.96 6.63
N GLN A 134 11.25 21.87 7.27
CA GLN A 134 11.34 21.79 8.74
C GLN A 134 12.26 22.87 9.31
N ASN A 135 13.43 23.10 8.71
CA ASN A 135 14.35 24.16 9.14
C ASN A 135 13.72 25.55 9.01
N LEU A 136 13.00 25.80 7.92
CA LEU A 136 12.26 27.05 7.71
C LEU A 136 11.20 27.27 8.81
N PHE A 137 10.38 26.25 9.10
CA PHE A 137 9.35 26.33 10.15
C PHE A 137 9.94 26.48 11.56
N ALA A 138 11.04 25.79 11.86
CA ALA A 138 11.75 25.92 13.14
C ALA A 138 12.22 27.36 13.37
N LYS A 139 12.88 27.96 12.37
CA LYS A 139 13.32 29.36 12.42
C LYS A 139 12.16 30.35 12.52
N MET A 140 11.04 30.09 11.83
CA MET A 140 9.84 30.93 11.95
C MET A 140 9.28 30.91 13.38
N TYR A 141 9.28 29.74 14.03
CA TYR A 141 8.81 29.60 15.41
C TYR A 141 9.74 30.30 16.40
N GLU A 142 11.06 30.17 16.22
CA GLU A 142 12.07 30.87 17.03
C GLU A 142 12.00 32.40 16.84
N ALA A 143 11.82 32.88 15.60
CA ALA A 143 11.66 34.30 15.30
C ALA A 143 10.39 34.88 15.96
N ASN A 144 9.28 34.14 15.95
CA ASN A 144 8.06 34.53 16.66
C ASN A 144 8.21 34.51 18.18
N GLN A 145 9.07 33.64 18.73
CA GLN A 145 9.32 33.57 20.17
C GLN A 145 10.25 34.71 20.64
N ALA A 146 11.22 35.11 19.82
CA ALA A 146 12.15 36.20 20.10
C ALA A 146 11.52 37.61 19.93
N ALA A 147 10.46 37.74 19.13
CA ALA A 147 9.77 39.02 18.90
C ALA A 147 8.81 39.46 20.04
N GLY A 148 8.57 38.61 21.04
CA GLY A 148 7.84 38.97 22.27
C GLY A 148 6.32 39.12 22.12
N GLY A 149 5.59 38.05 22.48
CA GLY A 149 4.26 38.12 23.12
C GLY A 149 3.02 38.32 22.24
N ALA A 150 2.13 37.32 22.28
CA ALA A 150 0.69 37.39 21.98
C ALA A 150 0.27 37.67 20.53
N ALA A 151 0.29 36.63 19.68
CA ALA A 151 -0.75 36.40 18.67
C ALA A 151 -0.68 34.97 18.11
N GLY A 152 -1.62 34.12 18.53
CA GLY A 152 -2.36 33.16 17.70
C GLY A 152 -1.62 32.14 16.82
N ALA A 153 -1.80 30.87 17.21
CA ALA A 153 -1.90 29.68 16.35
C ALA A 153 -0.71 29.37 15.41
N GLY A 154 0.08 28.38 15.82
CA GLY A 154 1.03 27.70 14.91
C GLY A 154 0.29 26.95 13.79
N PRO A 155 0.94 26.70 12.64
CA PRO A 155 0.39 25.82 11.62
C PRO A 155 0.45 24.37 12.14
N ASP A 156 -0.73 23.81 12.37
CA ASP A 156 -0.94 22.40 12.64
C ASP A 156 -0.56 21.59 11.40
N MET A 157 0.61 20.95 11.43
CA MET A 157 1.05 19.95 10.46
C MET A 157 1.63 18.77 11.23
N GLY A 158 0.77 17.83 11.61
CA GLY A 158 1.18 16.64 12.36
C GLY A 158 0.05 15.68 12.73
N ALA A 159 -0.70 15.21 11.73
CA ALA A 159 -1.38 13.91 11.63
C ALA A 159 -1.97 13.24 12.89
N GLY A 160 -3.29 13.01 12.86
CA GLY A 160 -3.85 11.72 13.28
C GLY A 160 -5.22 11.72 13.99
N ALA A 161 -6.22 11.20 13.28
CA ALA A 161 -7.47 10.60 13.77
C ALA A 161 -8.48 11.56 14.46
N GLY A 162 -9.53 11.98 13.76
CA GLY A 162 -10.83 11.30 13.78
C GLY A 162 -11.69 11.92 14.89
N SER A 163 -12.89 12.47 14.70
CA SER A 163 -13.94 12.19 13.73
C SER A 163 -14.92 13.37 13.75
N ASP A 164 -15.45 13.64 12.56
CA ASP A 164 -16.56 14.50 12.21
C ASP A 164 -17.75 14.48 13.21
N ALA A 165 -18.20 15.66 13.62
CA ALA A 165 -19.49 15.87 14.26
C ALA A 165 -20.00 17.29 13.96
N GLY A 166 -20.57 17.46 12.76
CA GLY A 166 -21.21 18.70 12.33
C GLY A 166 -22.48 18.49 11.50
N ALA A 167 -23.52 17.95 12.13
CA ALA A 167 -24.94 18.19 11.86
C ALA A 167 -25.55 17.91 10.46
N GLN A 168 -26.68 17.18 10.52
CA GLN A 168 -27.92 17.40 9.76
C GLN A 168 -28.15 16.58 8.48
N GLY A 169 -29.13 15.67 8.57
CA GLY A 169 -30.00 15.35 7.45
C GLY A 169 -30.51 13.92 7.37
N GLY A 170 -31.83 13.77 7.44
CA GLY A 170 -32.52 12.86 6.52
C GLY A 170 -32.85 11.46 7.03
N SER A 171 -34.15 11.28 7.27
CA SER A 171 -34.93 10.04 7.21
C SER A 171 -34.40 8.91 6.31
N THR A 172 -34.47 7.71 6.90
CA THR A 172 -34.42 6.32 6.40
C THR A 172 -34.84 6.06 4.94
N PRO A 173 -34.28 5.01 4.31
CA PRO A 173 -35.04 3.74 4.24
C PRO A 173 -34.21 2.44 4.31
N TYR A 174 -34.75 1.44 5.02
CA TYR A 174 -34.41 -0.01 5.06
C TYR A 174 -32.95 -0.38 5.39
N GLY A 175 -32.60 -1.14 6.43
CA GLY A 175 -33.33 -2.15 7.18
C GLY A 175 -32.41 -3.37 7.27
N ASP A 176 -31.68 -3.51 8.38
CA ASP A 176 -31.07 -4.78 8.77
C ASP A 176 -31.17 -4.92 10.28
N ASP A 177 -32.01 -5.88 10.67
CA ASP A 177 -32.51 -6.15 12.01
C ASP A 177 -31.73 -7.38 12.50
N VAL A 178 -30.61 -7.16 13.18
CA VAL A 178 -29.88 -8.22 13.88
C VAL A 178 -30.17 -8.12 15.36
N VAL A 179 -31.06 -9.02 15.79
CA VAL A 179 -31.55 -9.20 17.14
C VAL A 179 -30.54 -10.04 17.92
N ASP A 180 -29.78 -9.43 18.82
CA ASP A 180 -29.03 -10.16 19.85
C ASP A 180 -29.95 -10.36 21.06
N GLY A 181 -30.42 -11.60 21.22
CA GLY A 181 -31.35 -12.02 22.25
C GLY A 181 -30.69 -12.11 23.63
N ASP A 182 -31.13 -11.27 24.56
CA ASP A 182 -30.79 -11.41 25.98
C ASP A 182 -31.67 -12.49 26.63
N TYR A 183 -31.03 -13.62 26.91
CA TYR A 183 -31.54 -14.72 27.73
C TYR A 183 -31.52 -14.28 29.21
N LYS A 184 -32.68 -14.37 29.90
CA LYS A 184 -32.72 -14.42 31.37
C LYS A 184 -33.60 -15.58 31.81
N GLU A 185 -32.94 -16.50 32.49
CA GLU A 185 -33.49 -17.70 33.13
C GLU A 185 -34.12 -17.34 34.49
N VAL A 186 -35.07 -18.20 34.89
CA VAL A 186 -35.90 -18.30 36.12
C VAL A 186 -37.16 -17.45 36.24
#